data_AF-A0A920M8F8-F1
#
_entry.id   AF-A0A920M8F8-F1
#
_cell.length_a   1.000
_cell.length_b   1.000
_cell.length_c   1.000
_cell.angle_alpha   90.00
_cell.angle_beta   90.00
_cell.angle_gamma   90.00
#
_symmetry.space_group_name_H-M   'P 1'
#
loop_
_entity.id
_entity.type
_entity.pdbx_description
1 polymer ?
#
loop_
_entity_poly.entity_id
_entity_poly.type
_entity_poly.pdbx_seq_one_letter_code
_entity_poly.pdbx_strand_id
1 'polypeptide(L)' 'MQVVRSEGAYLYTSEGRKILDAPGGAIVSNIGYGREEVAEAIKKQLKIIPTFFLLFSLLKEKLA' A
#
# COMPACT_ATOMS: atom_id res chain seq x y z
N MET A 1 -3.88 22.48 -7.28
CA MET A 1 -4.52 21.38 -6.52
C MET A 1 -3.66 20.11 -6.51
N GLN A 2 -2.55 20.14 -5.76
CA GLN A 2 -1.69 18.98 -5.51
C GLN A 2 -2.07 18.37 -4.16
N VAL A 3 -2.20 17.03 -4.10
CA VAL A 3 -2.36 16.30 -2.82
C VAL A 3 -0.98 16.07 -2.22
N VAL A 4 -0.80 16.43 -0.94
CA VAL A 4 0.50 16.33 -0.23
C VAL A 4 0.47 15.38 0.96
N ARG A 5 -0.72 15.02 1.45
CA ARG A 5 -0.90 14.07 2.55
C ARG A 5 -2.24 13.37 2.40
N SER A 6 -2.36 12.16 2.93
CA SER A 6 -3.61 11.41 3.04
C SER A 6 -3.67 10.65 4.36
N GLU A 7 -4.88 10.47 4.90
CA GLU A 7 -5.10 9.79 6.17
C GLU A 7 -6.55 9.31 6.27
N GLY A 8 -6.75 8.02 6.56
CA GLY A 8 -8.09 7.43 6.60
C GLY A 8 -8.79 7.59 5.24
N ALA A 9 -9.96 8.22 5.22
CA ALA A 9 -10.70 8.50 4.00
C ALA A 9 -10.44 9.90 3.41
N TYR A 10 -9.40 10.62 3.87
CA TYR A 10 -9.19 12.02 3.52
C TYR A 10 -7.87 12.29 2.79
N LEU A 11 -7.92 13.26 1.87
CA LEU A 11 -6.78 13.84 1.18
C LEU A 11 -6.59 15.29 1.65
N TYR A 12 -5.33 15.72 1.71
CA TYR A 12 -4.95 17.07 2.11
C TYR A 12 -4.15 17.73 1.00
N THR A 13 -4.61 18.89 0.52
CA THR A 13 -3.94 19.62 -0.55
C THR A 13 -2.83 20.51 0.00
N SER A 14 -1.88 20.89 -0.87
CA SER A 14 -0.84 21.89 -0.55
C SER A 14 -1.41 23.25 -0.13
N GLU A 15 -2.66 23.54 -0.53
CA GLU A 15 -3.42 24.75 -0.21
C GLU A 15 -4.19 24.63 1.13
N GLY A 16 -4.01 23.53 1.88
CA GLY A 16 -4.63 23.32 3.20
C GLY A 16 -6.06 22.76 3.17
N ARG A 17 -6.60 22.37 2.01
CA ARG A 17 -7.95 21.79 1.93
C ARG A 17 -7.96 20.33 2.34
N LYS A 18 -8.96 19.94 3.15
CA LYS A 18 -9.30 18.55 3.48
C LYS A 18 -10.43 18.07 2.58
N ILE A 19 -10.23 16.97 1.86
CA ILE A 19 -11.16 16.43 0.88
C ILE A 19 -11.50 14.99 1.27
N LEU A 20 -12.79 14.66 1.32
CA LEU A 20 -13.23 13.28 1.47
C LEU A 20 -13.02 12.53 0.15
N ASP A 21 -12.25 11.46 0.20
CA ASP A 21 -12.09 10.54 -0.92
C ASP A 21 -13.12 9.42 -0.81
N ALA A 22 -14.35 9.73 -1.23
CA ALA A 22 -15.44 8.77 -1.28
C ALA A 22 -15.15 7.54 -2.18
N PRO A 23 -14.51 7.66 -3.36
CA PRO A 23 -14.20 6.49 -4.18
C PRO A 23 -13.00 5.68 -3.69
N GLY A 24 -12.15 6.22 -2.80
CA GLY A 24 -10.93 5.54 -2.36
C GLY A 24 -9.89 5.45 -3.48
N GLY A 25 -9.69 6.56 -4.20
CA GLY A 25 -8.82 6.64 -5.37
C GLY A 25 -9.46 5.95 -6.58
N ALA A 26 -8.72 5.05 -7.23
CA ALA A 26 -9.24 4.19 -8.29
C ALA A 26 -9.98 2.95 -7.74
N ILE A 27 -10.71 3.11 -6.61
CA ILE A 27 -11.40 2.02 -5.91
C ILE A 27 -10.41 0.95 -5.39
N VAL A 28 -9.25 1.41 -4.90
CA VAL A 28 -8.17 0.52 -4.43
C VAL A 28 -7.79 0.76 -2.97
N SER A 29 -8.14 1.91 -2.41
CA SER A 29 -7.78 2.31 -1.04
C SER A 29 -8.83 1.85 -0.02
N ASN A 30 -9.24 0.59 -0.08
CA ASN A 30 -10.40 0.06 0.67
C ASN A 30 -10.24 0.17 2.19
N ILE A 31 -9.02 0.03 2.69
CA ILE A 31 -8.71 0.16 4.12
C ILE A 31 -8.35 1.61 4.50
N GLY A 32 -8.46 2.56 3.59
CA GLY A 32 -8.04 3.94 3.78
C GLY A 32 -6.53 4.16 3.70
N TYR A 33 -6.14 5.43 3.64
CA TYR A 33 -4.77 5.91 3.49
C TYR A 33 -3.99 5.94 4.80
N GLY A 34 -2.66 5.86 4.69
CA GLY A 34 -1.75 6.09 5.82
C GLY A 34 -1.70 4.96 6.84
N ARG A 35 -1.88 3.70 6.41
CA ARG A 35 -1.83 2.53 7.29
C ARG A 35 -0.40 2.13 7.61
N GLU A 36 0.08 2.55 8.77
CA GLU A 36 1.44 2.25 9.25
C GLU A 36 1.75 0.74 9.29
N GLU A 37 0.77 -0.08 9.70
CA GLU A 37 0.90 -1.53 9.71
C GLU A 37 1.27 -2.11 8.33
N VAL A 38 0.63 -1.61 7.28
CA VAL A 38 0.89 -2.04 5.90
C VAL A 38 2.27 -1.59 5.44
N ALA A 39 2.65 -0.33 5.75
CA ALA A 39 3.97 0.20 5.43
C ALA A 39 5.09 -0.61 6.10
N GLU A 40 4.93 -0.94 7.38
CA GLU A 40 5.90 -1.75 8.13
C GLU A 40 5.96 -3.20 7.64
N ALA A 41 4.82 -3.80 7.26
CA ALA A 41 4.80 -5.13 6.64
C ALA A 41 5.57 -5.16 5.31
N ILE A 42 5.34 -4.17 4.44
CA ILE A 42 6.06 -4.03 3.16
C ILE A 42 7.56 -3.82 3.42
N LYS A 43 7.92 -2.90 4.30
CA LYS A 43 9.31 -2.61 4.67
C LYS A 43 10.05 -3.86 5.18
N LYS A 44 9.40 -4.67 6.03
CA LYS A 44 9.96 -5.95 6.50
C LYS A 44 10.16 -6.91 5.33
N GLN A 45 9.16 -7.07 4.46
CA GLN A 45 9.24 -7.99 3.33
C GLN A 45 10.34 -7.60 2.34
N LEU A 46 10.47 -6.30 2.02
CA LEU A 46 11.49 -5.81 1.09
C LEU A 46 12.93 -6.08 1.56
N LYS A 47 13.16 -6.17 2.89
CA LYS A 47 14.46 -6.57 3.45
C LYS A 47 14.76 -8.07 3.31
N ILE A 48 13.72 -8.90 3.20
CA ILE A 48 13.84 -10.36 3.05
C ILE A 48 13.96 -10.69 1.57
N ILE A 49 12.98 -10.28 0.78
CA ILE A 49 12.97 -10.48 -0.67
C ILE A 49 12.05 -9.44 -1.34
N PRO A 50 12.59 -8.62 -2.26
CA PRO A 50 11.83 -7.52 -2.85
C PRO A 50 11.03 -7.91 -4.09
N THR A 51 11.17 -9.15 -4.58
CA THR A 51 10.58 -9.58 -5.85
C THR A 51 10.14 -11.04 -5.81
N PHE A 52 9.47 -11.45 -6.88
CA PHE A 52 8.87 -12.75 -7.05
C PHE A 52 9.92 -13.87 -7.10
N PHE A 53 9.93 -14.71 -6.06
CA PHE A 53 10.64 -16.00 -6.03
C PHE A 53 9.67 -17.19 -5.96
N LEU A 54 8.35 -16.94 -6.04
CA LEU A 54 7.31 -17.95 -5.80
C LEU A 54 7.44 -19.17 -6.73
N LEU A 55 7.91 -18.97 -7.97
CA LEU A 55 8.10 -20.06 -8.93
C LEU A 55 9.14 -21.09 -8.45
N PHE A 56 10.24 -20.68 -7.82
CA PHE A 56 11.28 -21.60 -7.36
C PHE A 56 10.91 -22.34 -6.07
N SER A 57 10.14 -21.70 -5.17
CA SER A 57 9.67 -22.37 -3.94
C SER A 57 8.61 -23.44 -4.24
N LEU A 58 7.65 -23.16 -5.13
CA LEU A 58 6.64 -24.13 -5.57
C LEU A 58 7.24 -25.32 -6.33
N LEU A 59 8.32 -25.12 -7.08
CA LEU A 59 9.03 -26.19 -7.78
C LEU A 59 9.80 -27.10 -6.81
N LYS A 60 10.37 -26.55 -5.72
CA LYS A 60 11.03 -27.37 -4.69
C LYS A 60 10.07 -28.27 -3.91
N GLU A 61 8.86 -27.81 -3.62
CA GLU A 61 7.86 -28.63 -2.90
C GLU A 61 7.25 -29.74 -3.76
N LYS A 62 7.18 -29.59 -5.10
CA LYS A 62 6.64 -30.62 -6.00
C LYS A 62 7.65 -31.66 -6.51
N LEU A 63 8.95 -31.39 -6.32
CA LEU A 63 10.06 -32.26 -6.77
C LEU A 63 10.76 -33.00 -5.62
N ALA A 64 10.26 -32.86 -4.40
CA ALA A 64 10.63 -33.64 -3.22
C ALA A 64 9.51 -34.63 -2.89
#